data_AF-A0AAT9GR98-F1
#
_entry.id   AF-A0AAT9GR98-F1
#
_cell.length_a   1.000
_cell.length_b   1.000
_cell.length_c   1.000
_cell.angle_alpha   90.00
_cell.angle_beta   90.00
_cell.angle_gamma   90.00
#
_symmetry.space_group_name_H-M   'P 1'
#
loop_
_entity.id
_entity.type
_entity.pdbx_description
1 polymer ?
#
loop_
_entity_poly.entity_id
_entity_poly.type
_entity_poly.pdbx_seq_one_letter_code
_entity_poly.pdbx_strand_id
1 'polypeptide(L)'
;MAEALVKDKIIFVGKKKIARNSNRFMVNIPSVFIGSIVEPGENVYVFLRHPKIGLIPLGNRKIVTVQTKTGKAYYVYVPKEILEFLKIFEVINDEFEIYIMRK
;
A
#
# COMPACT_ATOMS: atom_id res chain seq x y z
N MET A 1 8.56 4.31 -35.82
CA MET A 1 8.80 4.52 -34.38
C MET A 1 7.45 4.56 -33.69
N ALA A 2 7.16 3.57 -32.85
CA ALA A 2 5.96 3.53 -32.04
C ALA A 2 6.32 2.81 -30.73
N GLU A 3 7.01 3.53 -29.84
CA GLU A 3 7.14 3.12 -28.45
C GLU A 3 5.76 3.30 -27.81
N ALA A 4 5.01 2.22 -27.77
CA ALA A 4 3.77 2.16 -27.01
C ALA A 4 4.11 2.47 -25.55
N LEU A 5 3.63 3.62 -25.08
CA LEU A 5 3.62 4.04 -23.68
C LEU A 5 3.31 2.85 -22.78
N VAL A 6 4.26 2.45 -21.93
CA VAL A 6 3.98 1.65 -20.74
C VAL A 6 3.25 2.57 -19.76
N LYS A 7 1.99 2.89 -20.05
CA LYS A 7 1.10 3.68 -19.21
C LYS A 7 0.74 2.86 -17.98
N ASP A 8 1.37 3.20 -16.86
CA ASP A 8 0.99 2.92 -15.47
C ASP A 8 0.32 1.55 -15.22
N LYS A 9 1.14 0.50 -15.13
CA LYS A 9 0.66 -0.80 -14.68
C LYS A 9 0.28 -0.71 -13.20
N ILE A 10 -0.98 -1.04 -12.88
CA ILE A 10 -1.39 -1.37 -11.52
C ILE A 10 -0.69 -2.68 -11.14
N ILE A 11 0.05 -2.66 -10.04
CA ILE A 11 0.91 -3.77 -9.63
C ILE A 11 0.36 -4.38 -8.36
N PHE A 12 0.14 -5.69 -8.41
CA PHE A 12 -0.22 -6.46 -7.23
C PHE A 12 1.02 -6.68 -6.36
N VAL A 13 0.93 -6.22 -5.11
CA VAL A 13 2.03 -6.25 -4.14
C VAL A 13 1.94 -7.46 -3.20
N GLY A 14 0.75 -8.05 -3.09
CA GLY A 14 0.50 -9.22 -2.25
C GLY A 14 -0.69 -9.04 -1.32
N LYS A 15 -0.98 -10.07 -0.54
CA LYS A 15 -1.95 -10.04 0.56
C LYS A 15 -1.26 -9.63 1.85
N LYS A 16 -1.77 -8.60 2.53
CA LYS A 16 -1.20 -8.06 3.76
C LYS A 16 -2.30 -7.63 4.72
N LYS A 17 -2.05 -7.82 6.01
CA LYS A 17 -2.83 -7.18 7.08
C LYS A 17 -2.39 -5.72 7.25
N ILE A 18 -3.30 -4.91 7.76
CA ILE A 18 -2.96 -3.58 8.24
C ILE A 18 -2.20 -3.74 9.57
N ALA A 19 -0.95 -3.29 9.58
CA ALA A 19 -0.12 -3.29 10.77
C ALA A 19 -0.38 -2.02 11.60
N ARG A 20 -0.18 -2.11 12.91
CA ARG A 20 -0.26 -0.98 13.83
C ARG A 20 1.12 -0.70 14.43
N ASN A 21 1.58 0.54 14.33
CA ASN A 21 2.74 1.05 15.04
C ASN A 21 2.32 2.22 15.91
N SER A 22 2.20 1.96 17.23
CA SER A 22 1.63 2.89 18.21
C SER A 22 0.24 3.40 17.79
N ASN A 23 0.14 4.65 17.34
CA ASN A 23 -1.11 5.30 16.92
C ASN A 23 -1.27 5.39 15.40
N ARG A 24 -0.34 4.83 14.62
CA ARG A 24 -0.40 4.84 13.16
C ARG A 24 -0.66 3.45 12.62
N PHE A 25 -1.55 3.37 11.63
CA PHE A 25 -1.81 2.15 10.90
C PHE A 25 -1.12 2.23 9.54
N MET A 26 -0.60 1.10 9.08
CA MET A 26 0.23 1.05 7.89
C MET A 26 0.09 -0.28 7.17
N VAL A 27 0.34 -0.23 5.86
CA VAL A 27 0.48 -1.42 5.03
C VAL A 27 1.94 -1.53 4.61
N ASN A 28 2.53 -2.70 4.84
CA ASN A 28 3.89 -2.98 4.43
C ASN A 28 3.99 -3.17 2.90
N ILE A 29 4.97 -2.53 2.29
CA ILE A 29 5.35 -2.73 0.90
C ILE A 29 6.63 -3.57 0.90
N PRO A 30 6.62 -4.79 0.34
CA PRO A 30 7.81 -5.64 0.26
C PRO A 30 8.96 -4.96 -0.48
N SER A 31 10.18 -5.15 0.01
CA SER A 31 11.40 -4.54 -0.54
C SER A 31 11.67 -4.89 -2.00
N VAL A 32 11.19 -6.03 -2.49
CA VAL A 32 11.34 -6.45 -3.90
C VAL A 32 10.70 -5.46 -4.89
N PHE A 33 9.69 -4.71 -4.45
CA PHE A 33 9.06 -3.67 -5.28
C PHE A 33 9.80 -2.34 -5.21
N ILE A 34 10.65 -2.15 -4.20
CA ILE A 34 11.40 -0.91 -3.99
C ILE A 34 12.68 -0.94 -4.83
N GLY A 35 12.97 0.13 -5.57
CA GLY A 35 14.11 0.25 -6.50
C GLY A 35 13.91 -0.44 -7.85
N SER A 36 12.98 -1.39 -7.94
CA SER A 36 12.58 -2.01 -9.22
C SER A 36 11.35 -1.35 -9.83
N ILE A 37 10.43 -0.89 -8.99
CA ILE A 37 9.13 -0.35 -9.44
C ILE A 37 8.89 1.06 -8.88
N VAL A 38 9.21 1.25 -7.60
CA VAL A 38 8.97 2.50 -6.89
C VAL A 38 10.19 2.83 -6.02
N GLU A 39 10.52 4.10 -5.89
CA GLU A 39 11.67 4.54 -5.09
C GLU A 39 11.28 4.83 -3.62
N PRO A 40 12.21 4.65 -2.67
CA PRO A 40 12.03 5.14 -1.31
C PRO A 40 11.66 6.64 -1.29
N GLY A 41 10.55 6.99 -0.64
CA GLY A 41 10.08 8.37 -0.58
C GLY A 41 9.28 8.85 -1.78
N GLU A 42 9.08 8.00 -2.80
CA GLU A 42 8.20 8.27 -3.92
C GLU A 42 6.73 8.28 -3.49
N ASN A 43 5.92 9.05 -4.23
CA ASN A 43 4.48 9.12 -4.08
C ASN A 43 3.82 8.14 -5.05
N VAL A 44 2.97 7.27 -4.54
CA VAL A 44 2.29 6.22 -5.32
C VAL A 44 0.80 6.21 -5.00
N TYR A 45 -0.03 5.82 -5.95
CA TYR A 45 -1.43 5.53 -5.68
C TYR A 45 -1.54 4.12 -5.11
N VAL A 46 -2.18 3.98 -3.95
CA VAL A 46 -2.36 2.69 -3.29
C VAL A 46 -3.84 2.34 -3.22
N PHE A 47 -4.15 1.07 -3.47
CA PHE A 47 -5.49 0.53 -3.34
C PHE A 47 -5.45 -0.74 -2.46
N LEU A 48 -6.45 -0.88 -1.60
CA LEU A 48 -6.74 -2.10 -0.87
C LEU A 48 -7.93 -2.79 -1.52
N ARG A 49 -7.91 -4.11 -1.65
CA ARG A 49 -9.07 -4.88 -2.07
C ARG A 49 -9.39 -5.94 -1.04
N HIS A 50 -10.66 -6.02 -0.68
CA HIS A 50 -11.17 -7.01 0.25
C HIS A 50 -12.45 -7.64 -0.32
N PRO A 51 -12.66 -8.96 -0.22
CA PRO A 51 -13.79 -9.64 -0.84
C PRO A 51 -15.16 -9.12 -0.39
N LYS A 52 -15.30 -8.68 0.86
CA LYS A 52 -16.58 -8.19 1.40
C LYS A 52 -16.96 -6.78 0.94
N ILE A 53 -16.00 -5.92 0.62
CA ILE A 53 -16.22 -4.48 0.41
C ILE A 53 -15.68 -3.96 -0.93
N GLY A 54 -14.95 -4.79 -1.68
CA GLY A 54 -14.38 -4.43 -2.97
C GLY A 54 -13.09 -3.63 -2.85
N LEU A 55 -12.88 -2.70 -3.79
CA LEU A 55 -11.69 -1.88 -3.92
C LEU A 55 -11.83 -0.58 -3.10
N ILE A 56 -10.77 -0.22 -2.38
CA ILE A 56 -10.72 0.89 -1.44
C ILE A 56 -9.50 1.74 -1.79
N PRO A 57 -9.68 2.95 -2.33
CA PRO A 57 -8.56 3.81 -2.65
C PRO A 57 -7.98 4.39 -1.36
N LEU A 58 -6.71 4.08 -1.07
CA LEU A 58 -5.94 4.86 -0.10
C LEU A 58 -5.53 6.21 -0.68
N GLY A 59 -5.51 6.34 -2.00
CA GLY A 59 -5.11 7.54 -2.73
C GLY A 59 -3.60 7.68 -2.87
N ASN A 60 -3.14 8.90 -3.13
CA ASN A 60 -1.72 9.22 -3.25
C ASN A 60 -1.03 9.15 -1.87
N ARG A 61 -0.04 8.26 -1.73
CA ARG A 61 0.69 8.00 -0.50
C ARG A 61 2.19 7.99 -0.76
N LYS A 62 2.91 8.64 0.15
CA LYS A 62 4.37 8.56 0.19
C LYS A 62 4.81 7.22 0.77
N ILE A 63 5.74 6.55 0.09
CA ILE A 63 6.41 5.37 0.64
C ILE A 63 7.38 5.82 1.72
N VAL A 64 7.15 5.35 2.95
CA VAL A 64 7.99 5.66 4.10
C VAL A 64 8.95 4.51 4.32
N THR A 65 10.22 4.84 4.54
CA THR A 65 11.27 3.89 4.88
C THR A 65 11.61 4.00 6.36
N VAL A 66 11.67 2.87 7.05
CA VAL A 66 12.15 2.79 8.44
C VAL A 66 13.25 1.76 8.54
N GLN A 67 14.29 2.11 9.27
CA GLN A 67 15.34 1.18 9.66
C GLN A 67 14.84 0.33 10.84
N THR A 68 14.85 -0.99 10.68
CA THR A 68 14.57 -1.97 11.72
C THR A 68 15.84 -2.73 12.09
N LYS A 69 15.79 -3.55 13.14
CA LYS A 69 16.91 -4.43 13.54
C LYS A 69 17.31 -5.42 12.45
N THR A 70 16.39 -5.76 11.54
CA THR A 70 16.57 -6.77 10.49
C THR A 70 16.79 -6.19 9.09
N GLY A 71 16.81 -4.86 8.95
CA GLY A 71 17.02 -4.19 7.66
C GLY A 71 16.13 -2.97 7.47
N LYS A 72 15.75 -2.69 6.22
CA LYS A 72 14.81 -1.61 5.88
C LYS A 72 13.41 -2.17 5.69
N ALA A 73 12.43 -1.53 6.33
CA ALA A 73 11.01 -1.78 6.10
C ALA A 73 10.39 -0.60 5.36
N TYR A 74 9.52 -0.90 4.41
CA TYR A 74 8.81 0.10 3.63
C TYR A 74 7.32 -0.04 3.86
N TYR A 75 6.62 1.08 3.97
CA TYR A 75 5.20 1.07 4.21
C TYR A 75 4.52 2.36 3.73
N VAL A 76 3.21 2.29 3.64
CA VAL A 76 2.33 3.45 3.45
C VAL A 76 1.38 3.55 4.63
N TYR A 77 1.11 4.77 5.08
CA TYR A 77 0.15 4.99 6.17
C TYR A 77 -1.28 4.89 5.67
N VAL A 78 -2.12 4.25 6.47
CA VAL A 78 -3.57 4.16 6.25
C VAL A 78 -4.24 5.38 6.90
N PRO A 79 -5.05 6.16 6.16
CA PRO A 79 -5.79 7.30 6.68
C PRO A 79 -6.79 6.91 7.74
N LYS A 80 -7.10 7.82 8.67
CA LYS A 80 -8.06 7.57 9.75
C LYS A 80 -9.45 7.25 9.22
N GLU A 81 -9.86 7.93 8.16
CA GLU A 81 -11.15 7.78 7.50
C GLU A 81 -11.31 6.37 6.92
N ILE A 82 -10.24 5.84 6.32
CA ILE A 82 -10.21 4.46 5.82
C ILE A 82 -10.27 3.48 6.99
N LEU A 83 -9.56 3.73 8.10
CA LEU A 83 -9.63 2.85 9.27
C LEU A 83 -11.03 2.82 9.88
N GLU A 84 -11.71 3.96 9.98
CA GLU A 84 -13.09 4.04 10.47
C GLU A 84 -14.04 3.28 9.56
N PHE A 85 -13.90 3.45 8.24
CA PHE A 85 -14.63 2.66 7.25
C PHE A 85 -14.39 1.16 7.44
N LEU A 86 -13.15 0.69 7.54
CA LEU A 86 -12.84 -0.73 7.73
C LEU A 86 -13.38 -1.31 9.04
N LYS A 87 -13.48 -0.50 10.10
CA LYS A 87 -14.09 -0.91 11.38
C LYS A 87 -15.60 -1.10 11.27
N ILE A 88 -16.30 -0.24 10.52
CA ILE A 88 -17.75 -0.36 10.30
C ILE A 88 -18.09 -1.70 9.66
N PHE A 89 -17.25 -2.19 8.75
CA PHE A 89 -17.42 -3.49 8.10
C PHE A 89 -16.76 -4.65 8.85
N GLU A 90 -16.15 -4.40 10.03
CA GLU A 90 -15.48 -5.40 10.85
C GLU A 90 -14.33 -6.15 10.15
N VAL A 91 -13.68 -5.53 9.16
CA VAL A 91 -12.62 -6.17 8.34
C VAL A 91 -11.20 -5.67 8.68
N ILE A 92 -11.04 -4.78 9.66
CA ILE A 92 -9.74 -4.14 9.94
C ILE A 92 -8.60 -5.13 10.25
N ASN A 93 -8.93 -6.32 10.76
CA ASN A 93 -7.97 -7.37 11.12
C ASN A 93 -7.77 -8.43 10.01
N ASP A 94 -8.49 -8.31 8.90
CA ASP A 94 -8.45 -9.22 7.77
C ASP A 94 -7.23 -8.92 6.87
N GLU A 95 -6.99 -9.80 5.90
CA GLU A 95 -5.98 -9.58 4.87
C GLU A 95 -6.57 -8.84 3.67
N PHE A 96 -5.82 -7.88 3.15
CA PHE A 96 -6.16 -7.09 1.98
C PHE A 96 -5.22 -7.40 0.85
N GLU A 97 -5.75 -7.53 -0.37
CA GLU A 97 -4.95 -7.48 -1.58
C GLU A 97 -4.48 -6.04 -1.79
N ILE A 98 -3.17 -5.84 -1.88
CA ILE A 98 -2.56 -4.52 -2.02
C ILE A 98 -2.15 -4.30 -3.47
N TYR A 99 -2.55 -3.15 -4.00
CA TYR A 99 -2.15 -2.72 -5.33
C TYR A 99 -1.49 -1.34 -5.26
N ILE A 100 -0.44 -1.16 -6.06
CA ILE A 100 0.23 0.12 -6.22
C ILE A 100 0.22 0.53 -7.68
N MET A 101 0.13 1.83 -7.92
CA MET A 101 0.25 2.42 -9.25
C MET A 101 1.18 3.62 -9.13
N ARG A 102 2.16 3.70 -10.04
CA ARG A 102 3.05 4.86 -10.12
C ARG A 102 2.24 6.08 -10.54
N LYS A 103 2.66 7.26 -10.08
CA LYS A 103 2.08 8.53 -10.51
C LYS A 103 2.67 8.96 -11.86
#